data_AF-X7XTF6-F1
#
_entry.id   AF-X7XTF6-F1
#
_cell.length_a   1.000
_cell.length_b   1.000
_cell.length_c   1.000
_cell.angle_alpha   90.00
_cell.angle_beta   90.00
_cell.angle_gamma   90.00
#
_symmetry.space_group_name_H-M   'P 1'
#
loop_
_entity.id
_entity.type
_entity.pdbx_description
1 polymer ?
#
loop_
_entity_poly.entity_id
_entity_poly.type
_entity_poly.pdbx_seq_one_letter_code
_entity_poly.pdbx_strand_id
1 'polypeptide(L)'
;MPSYLLRIELETVRQPGSLAVALGSVGADILSLDVVERSAGYAIDDLVVEMPPGAMPDRLITAAESLNGVRVDSLRPTPGCWKRTASWSFSTTSPRPATIRPDCRCSSTRRPGCCE
;
A
#
# COMPACT_ATOMS: atom_id res chain seq x y z
N MET A 1 -14.59 -7.38 0.33
CA MET A 1 -14.29 -6.18 -0.48
C MET A 1 -12.89 -6.36 -1.04
N PRO A 2 -12.70 -6.25 -2.37
CA PRO A 2 -11.39 -6.43 -2.99
C PRO A 2 -10.46 -5.24 -2.66
N SER A 3 -9.21 -5.55 -2.32
CA SER A 3 -8.14 -4.57 -2.15
C SER A 3 -7.18 -4.62 -3.32
N TYR A 4 -6.67 -3.47 -3.72
CA TYR A 4 -5.71 -3.31 -4.79
C TYR A 4 -4.48 -2.56 -4.29
N LEU A 5 -3.31 -2.95 -4.79
CA LEU A 5 -2.06 -2.25 -4.65
C LEU A 5 -1.84 -1.48 -5.95
N LEU A 6 -1.74 -0.17 -5.81
CA LEU A 6 -1.50 0.78 -6.88
C LEU A 6 -0.12 1.39 -6.64
N ARG A 7 0.84 1.09 -7.53
CA ARG A 7 2.13 1.76 -7.57
C ARG A 7 2.08 2.89 -8.57
N ILE A 8 2.49 4.07 -8.13
CA ILE A 8 2.52 5.25 -8.97
C ILE A 8 3.86 5.96 -8.90
N GLU A 9 4.15 6.67 -9.98
CA GLU A 9 5.21 7.65 -10.06
C GLU A 9 4.57 9.04 -10.04
N LEU A 10 4.98 9.85 -9.08
CA LEU A 10 4.55 11.23 -8.90
C LEU A 10 5.72 12.16 -9.16
N GLU A 11 5.50 13.21 -9.95
CA GLU A 11 6.46 14.29 -10.08
C GLU A 11 6.59 15.05 -8.75
N THR A 12 7.82 15.24 -8.25
CA THR A 12 8.08 15.73 -6.87
C THR A 12 7.61 17.16 -6.59
N VAL A 13 7.17 17.87 -7.63
CA VAL A 13 6.56 19.20 -7.50
C VAL A 13 5.17 19.11 -6.84
N ARG A 14 4.51 17.93 -6.88
CA ARG A 14 3.17 17.74 -6.31
C ARG A 14 3.18 17.02 -4.97
N GLN A 15 2.18 17.37 -4.16
CA GLN A 15 1.88 16.70 -2.89
C GLN A 15 0.96 15.48 -3.13
N PRO A 16 1.23 14.33 -2.48
CA PRO A 16 0.41 13.13 -2.61
C PRO A 16 -1.04 13.33 -2.13
N GLY A 17 -1.31 14.37 -1.34
CA GLY A 17 -2.67 14.71 -0.91
C GLY A 17 -3.64 15.00 -2.06
N SER A 18 -3.17 15.54 -3.19
CA SER A 18 -4.04 15.81 -4.35
C SER A 18 -4.54 14.52 -5.03
N LEU A 19 -3.69 13.50 -5.08
CA LEU A 19 -4.04 12.17 -5.54
C LEU A 19 -5.05 11.52 -4.60
N ALA A 20 -4.86 11.65 -3.29
CA ALA A 20 -5.76 11.06 -2.31
C ALA A 20 -7.21 11.55 -2.50
N VAL A 21 -7.38 12.84 -2.82
CA VAL A 21 -8.70 13.43 -3.12
C VAL A 21 -9.28 12.91 -4.43
N ALA A 22 -8.47 12.74 -5.48
CA ALA A 22 -8.93 12.20 -6.76
C ALA A 22 -9.42 10.76 -6.63
N LEU A 23 -8.68 9.92 -5.91
CA LEU A 23 -9.07 8.52 -5.66
C LEU A 23 -10.31 8.43 -4.77
N GLY A 24 -10.40 9.25 -3.73
CA GLY A 24 -11.59 9.34 -2.88
C GLY A 24 -12.85 9.75 -3.67
N SER A 25 -12.70 10.59 -4.70
CA SER A 25 -13.83 11.02 -5.56
C SER A 25 -14.40 9.89 -6.42
N VAL A 26 -13.63 8.83 -6.67
CA VAL A 26 -14.08 7.64 -7.40
C VAL A 26 -14.70 6.57 -6.48
N GLY A 27 -14.71 6.83 -5.17
CA GLY A 27 -15.22 5.88 -4.17
C GLY A 27 -14.21 4.80 -3.82
N ALA A 28 -12.93 5.04 -4.06
CA ALA A 28 -11.84 4.22 -3.53
C ALA A 28 -11.50 4.68 -2.11
N ASP A 29 -11.46 3.75 -1.16
CA ASP A 29 -11.05 4.03 0.21
C ASP A 29 -9.55 3.76 0.35
N ILE A 30 -8.78 4.76 0.79
CA ILE A 30 -7.32 4.65 0.91
C ILE A 30 -7.00 4.08 2.28
N LEU A 31 -6.46 2.88 2.28
CA LEU A 31 -6.18 2.12 3.49
C LEU A 31 -4.80 2.43 4.04
N SER A 32 -3.83 2.57 3.13
CA SER A 32 -2.44 2.89 3.44
C SER A 32 -1.77 3.55 2.24
N LEU A 33 -0.85 4.46 2.52
CA LEU A 33 0.04 5.10 1.57
C LEU A 33 1.46 4.95 2.14
N ASP A 34 2.37 4.38 1.36
CA ASP A 34 3.78 4.28 1.71
C ASP A 34 4.65 4.91 0.61
N VAL A 35 5.69 5.62 1.04
CA VAL A 35 6.62 6.29 0.13
C VAL A 35 7.82 5.38 -0.04
N VAL A 36 7.89 4.70 -1.18
CA VAL A 36 8.94 3.72 -1.46
C VAL A 36 10.26 4.41 -1.77
N GLU A 37 10.22 5.42 -2.62
CA GLU A 37 11.41 6.12 -3.09
C GLU A 37 11.12 7.60 -3.35
N ARG A 38 12.08 8.47 -3.03
CA ARG A 38 12.09 9.86 -3.44
C ARG A 38 13.42 10.19 -4.08
N SER A 39 13.37 10.54 -5.35
CA SER A 39 14.51 10.93 -6.17
C SER A 39 14.35 12.36 -6.67
N ALA A 40 15.39 12.94 -7.25
CA ALA A 40 15.38 14.35 -7.65
C ALA A 40 14.49 14.57 -8.89
N GLY A 41 13.19 14.73 -8.68
CA GLY A 41 12.18 15.01 -9.73
C GLY A 41 11.01 14.04 -9.74
N TYR A 42 11.16 12.83 -9.18
CA TYR A 42 10.09 11.83 -9.09
C TYR A 42 10.06 11.13 -7.73
N ALA A 43 8.87 10.68 -7.33
CA ALA A 43 8.61 9.90 -6.13
C ALA A 43 7.78 8.67 -6.50
N ILE A 44 8.11 7.53 -5.91
CA ILE A 44 7.37 6.28 -6.09
C ILE A 44 6.60 6.02 -4.81
N ASP A 45 5.27 6.00 -4.93
CA ASP A 45 4.35 5.76 -3.84
C ASP A 45 3.58 4.46 -4.08
N ASP A 46 3.45 3.66 -3.02
CA ASP A 46 2.62 2.46 -2.98
C ASP A 46 1.34 2.75 -2.21
N LEU A 47 0.20 2.63 -2.89
CA LEU A 47 -1.12 2.84 -2.33
C LEU A 47 -1.87 1.52 -2.21
N VAL A 48 -2.42 1.26 -1.02
CA VAL A 48 -3.38 0.17 -0.81
C VAL A 48 -4.76 0.79 -0.76
N VAL A 49 -5.61 0.41 -1.71
CA VAL A 49 -6.97 0.93 -1.84
C VAL A 49 -7.99 -0.18 -1.78
N GLU A 50 -9.13 0.10 -1.16
CA GLU A 50 -10.30 -0.77 -1.14
C GLU A 50 -11.34 -0.22 -2.09
N MET A 51 -11.91 -1.11 -2.90
CA MET A 51 -12.96 -0.72 -3.82
C MET A 51 -14.28 -1.42 -3.50
N PRO A 52 -15.42 -0.73 -3.71
CA PRO A 52 -16.72 -1.35 -3.56
C PRO A 52 -16.89 -2.47 -4.59
N PRO A 53 -17.59 -3.56 -4.23
CA PRO A 53 -17.84 -4.67 -5.14
C PRO A 53 -18.62 -4.17 -6.36
N GLY A 54 -18.05 -4.30 -7.56
CA GLY A 54 -18.61 -3.81 -8.82
C GLY A 54 -17.92 -2.55 -9.39
N ALA A 55 -16.99 -1.94 -8.67
CA ALA A 55 -16.14 -0.89 -9.23
C ALA A 55 -15.06 -1.50 -10.13
N MET A 56 -14.93 -0.94 -11.33
CA MET A 56 -13.93 -1.35 -12.33
C MET A 56 -12.54 -0.82 -11.90
N PRO A 57 -11.50 -1.66 -11.82
CA PRO A 57 -10.14 -1.24 -11.48
C PRO A 57 -9.60 -0.14 -12.39
N ASP A 58 -10.03 -0.11 -13.66
CA ASP A 58 -9.66 0.92 -14.62
C ASP A 58 -10.01 2.34 -14.16
N ARG A 59 -11.05 2.51 -13.32
CA ARG A 59 -11.41 3.82 -12.78
C ARG A 59 -10.33 4.40 -11.87
N LEU A 60 -9.57 3.57 -11.17
CA LEU A 60 -8.43 4.01 -10.36
C LEU A 60 -7.32 4.56 -11.26
N ILE A 61 -7.07 3.88 -12.38
CA ILE A 61 -6.07 4.30 -13.37
C ILE A 61 -6.50 5.64 -13.98
N THR A 62 -7.75 5.73 -14.46
CA THR A 62 -8.28 6.97 -15.04
C THR A 62 -8.26 8.14 -14.04
N ALA A 63 -8.59 7.89 -12.77
CA ALA A 63 -8.55 8.92 -11.74
C ALA A 63 -7.12 9.40 -11.45
N ALA A 64 -6.16 8.48 -11.35
CA ALA A 64 -4.76 8.81 -11.13
C ALA A 64 -4.18 9.59 -12.33
N GLU A 65 -4.40 9.11 -13.56
CA GLU A 65 -3.92 9.75 -14.78
C GLU A 65 -4.62 11.07 -15.12
N SER A 66 -5.78 11.34 -14.53
CA SER A 66 -6.44 12.65 -14.66
C SER A 66 -5.61 13.80 -14.05
N LEU A 67 -4.65 13.48 -13.18
CA LEU A 67 -3.74 14.44 -12.58
C LEU A 67 -2.45 14.57 -13.41
N ASN A 68 -2.16 15.79 -13.85
CA ASN A 68 -0.91 16.09 -14.56
C ASN A 68 0.32 15.80 -13.69
N GLY A 69 1.23 14.97 -14.20
CA GLY A 69 2.46 14.55 -13.49
C GLY A 69 2.31 13.31 -12.62
N VAL A 70 1.23 12.54 -12.80
CA VAL A 70 1.01 11.23 -12.17
C VAL A 70 1.05 10.15 -13.25
N ARG A 71 1.81 9.09 -13.00
CA ARG A 71 1.81 7.88 -13.83
C ARG A 71 1.55 6.65 -13.00
N VAL A 72 0.73 5.74 -13.53
CA VAL A 72 0.50 4.44 -12.91
C VAL A 72 1.55 3.47 -13.45
N ASP A 73 2.37 2.91 -12.56
CA ASP A 73 3.35 1.89 -12.92
C ASP A 73 2.67 0.50 -12.96
N SER A 74 1.96 0.16 -11.88
CA SER A 74 1.25 -1.11 -11.83
C SER A 74 0.04 -1.09 -10.89
N LEU A 75 -1.01 -1.78 -11.31
CA LEU A 75 -2.20 -2.06 -10.50
C LEU A 75 -2.32 -3.56 -10.33
N ARG A 76 -2.31 -4.04 -9.08
CA ARG A 76 -2.36 -5.46 -8.76
C ARG A 76 -3.40 -5.74 -7.69
N PRO A 77 -4.21 -6.80 -7.81
CA PRO A 77 -5.06 -7.24 -6.72
C PRO A 77 -4.18 -7.68 -5.53
N THR A 78 -4.39 -7.08 -4.38
CA THR A 78 -3.67 -7.48 -3.16
C THR A 78 -4.45 -8.62 -2.51
N PRO A 79 -3.82 -9.77 -2.20
CA PRO A 79 -4.45 -10.75 -1.33
C PRO A 79 -4.72 -10.04 -0.01
N GLY A 80 -5.98 -9.97 0.41
CA GLY A 80 -6.47 -9.14 1.53
C GLY A 80 -5.91 -9.46 2.92
N CYS A 81 -4.75 -10.12 3.03
CA CYS A 81 -4.06 -10.44 4.28
C CYS A 81 -3.53 -9.19 5.02
N TRP A 82 -3.56 -8.00 4.40
CA TRP A 82 -3.21 -6.74 5.07
C TRP A 82 -4.21 -6.36 6.19
N LYS A 83 -5.38 -7.04 6.26
CA LYS A 83 -6.37 -6.81 7.32
C LYS A 83 -5.96 -7.46 8.65
N ARG A 84 -5.53 -6.58 9.57
CA ARG A 84 -5.46 -6.67 11.06
C ARG A 84 -4.17 -7.24 11.68
N THR A 85 -3.55 -6.36 12.48
CA THR A 85 -2.42 -6.57 13.43
C THR A 85 -1.02 -6.62 12.83
N ALA A 86 -0.57 -5.50 12.30
CA ALA A 86 0.86 -5.24 12.15
C ALA A 86 1.11 -3.78 12.54
N SER A 87 1.03 -3.49 13.83
CA SER A 87 1.60 -2.27 14.40
C SER A 87 3.12 -2.37 14.25
N TRP A 88 3.66 -1.75 13.20
CA TRP A 88 5.10 -1.62 13.03
C TRP A 88 5.53 -0.31 13.69
N SER A 89 6.09 -0.42 14.88
CA SER A 89 6.85 0.67 15.47
C SER A 89 8.29 0.53 14.99
N PHE A 90 8.74 1.47 14.16
CA PHE A 90 10.16 1.59 13.82
C PHE A 90 10.92 2.11 15.04
N SER A 91 11.63 1.24 15.74
CA SER A 91 12.66 1.66 16.68
C SER A 91 13.94 1.90 15.88
N THR A 92 14.35 3.16 15.74
CA THR A 92 15.58 3.59 15.02
C THR A 92 16.89 3.19 15.72
N THR A 93 16.91 2.08 16.47
CA THR A 93 18.10 1.63 17.18
C THR A 93 18.26 0.11 17.06
N SER A 94 18.67 -0.39 15.89
CA SER A 94 19.48 -1.63 15.81
C SER A 94 20.02 -1.87 14.40
N PRO A 95 21.34 -2.08 14.23
CA PRO A 95 21.96 -2.45 12.97
C PRO A 95 22.09 -3.98 12.88
N ARG A 96 21.00 -4.71 12.61
CA ARG A 96 21.09 -6.12 12.18
C ARG A 96 19.98 -6.45 11.18
N PRO A 97 20.28 -7.12 10.05
CA PRO A 97 19.27 -7.48 9.07
C PRO A 97 18.43 -8.65 9.61
N ALA A 98 17.14 -8.41 9.85
CA ALA A 98 16.19 -9.46 10.19
C ALA A 98 15.74 -10.17 8.91
N THR A 99 16.12 -11.44 8.76
CA THR A 99 15.62 -12.31 7.70
C THR A 99 14.12 -12.49 7.86
N ILE A 100 13.35 -12.05 6.86
CA ILE A 100 11.89 -12.15 6.80
C ILE A 100 11.50 -13.64 6.73
N ARG A 101 10.89 -14.18 7.80
CA ARG A 101 10.12 -15.44 7.74
C ARG A 101 8.63 -15.07 7.84
N PRO A 102 7.79 -15.44 6.85
CA PRO A 102 6.45 -14.90 6.74
C PRO A 102 5.41 -15.55 7.68
N ASP A 103 5.78 -16.52 8.51
CA ASP A 103 4.77 -17.37 9.18
C ASP A 103 5.09 -17.73 10.64
N CYS A 104 5.41 -16.74 11.48
CA CYS A 104 5.58 -16.96 12.92
C CYS A 104 4.82 -15.91 13.74
N ARG A 105 3.54 -16.19 14.02
CA ARG A 105 2.80 -15.52 15.10
C ARG A 105 3.20 -16.18 16.42
N CYS A 106 4.16 -15.58 17.13
CA CYS A 106 4.60 -16.07 18.43
C CYS A 106 3.58 -15.61 19.50
N SER A 107 2.55 -16.42 19.77
CA SER A 107 1.66 -16.22 20.91
C SER A 107 2.31 -16.81 22.16
N SER A 108 2.59 -15.98 23.16
CA SER A 108 3.35 -16.27 24.39
C SER A 108 2.66 -17.23 25.39
N THR A 109 1.76 -18.10 24.93
CA THR A 109 0.96 -18.96 25.82
C THR A 109 0.92 -20.41 25.31
N ARG A 110 1.94 -21.17 25.71
CA ARG A 110 2.09 -22.65 25.83
C ARG A 110 1.18 -23.57 25.00
N ARG A 111 1.81 -24.44 24.19
CA ARG A 111 1.80 -25.93 24.28
C ARG A 111 2.77 -26.55 23.23
N PRO A 112 3.40 -27.70 23.50
CA PRO A 112 4.25 -28.40 22.53
C PRO A 112 3.38 -29.19 21.56
N GLY A 113 3.51 -28.92 20.26
CA GLY A 113 2.79 -29.61 19.18
C GLY A 113 1.95 -28.67 18.33
N CYS A 114 2.58 -27.98 17.37
CA CYS A 114 2.04 -27.32 16.17
C CYS A 114 3.28 -26.83 15.37
N CYS A 115 3.56 -27.20 14.11
CA CYS A 115 2.85 -28.00 13.10
C CYS A 115 3.88 -28.75 12.22
N GLU A 116 3.43 -29.85 11.60
CA GLU A 116 4.00 -30.44 10.37
C GLU A 116 3.96 -29.47 9.18
#